data_AF-A0A0P1FWF8-F1
#
_entry.id   AF-A0A0P1FWF8-F1
#
_cell.length_a   1.000
_cell.length_b   1.000
_cell.length_c   1.000
_cell.angle_alpha   90.00
_cell.angle_beta   90.00
_cell.angle_gamma   90.00
#
_symmetry.space_group_name_H-M   'P 1'
#
loop_
_entity.id
_entity.type
_entity.pdbx_description
1 polymer ?
#
loop_
_entity_poly.entity_id
_entity_poly.type
_entity_poly.pdbx_seq_one_letter_code
_entity_poly.pdbx_strand_id
1 'polypeptide(L)'
;MEKRDTAKDWLKAIAIWLFLGSWIYFFVTGLYAGGCYKGKNTPAERLRICTNAERLNGFLYTKHQEVGQSFALGLALADLGRMEEAFEKFQFSLTHTNAVADINDKTSLQRFLNDYRRDIELSNNALLSFFAAFASIRGLAALDAVLSSP
;
A
#
# COMPACT_ATOMS: atom_id res chain seq x y z
N MET A 1 -11.34 -25.41 -50.56
CA MET A 1 -10.35 -26.15 -49.74
C MET A 1 -10.02 -25.29 -48.54
N GLU A 2 -10.54 -25.68 -47.38
CA GLU A 2 -10.23 -25.02 -46.11
C GLU A 2 -8.75 -25.20 -45.81
N LYS A 3 -8.03 -24.10 -45.61
CA LYS A 3 -6.58 -24.10 -45.43
C LYS A 3 -6.30 -24.75 -44.07
N ARG A 4 -5.81 -25.99 -44.07
CA ARG A 4 -5.51 -26.74 -42.84
C ARG A 4 -4.48 -25.94 -42.02
N ASP A 5 -4.87 -25.50 -40.82
CA ASP A 5 -3.98 -24.76 -39.93
C ASP A 5 -2.69 -25.55 -39.68
N THR A 6 -1.56 -24.88 -39.85
CA THR A 6 -0.25 -25.52 -39.64
C THR A 6 0.15 -25.44 -38.17
N ALA A 7 1.05 -26.32 -37.73
CA ALA A 7 1.60 -26.27 -36.37
C ALA A 7 2.19 -24.88 -36.02
N LYS A 8 2.71 -24.16 -37.02
CA LYS A 8 3.22 -22.80 -36.89
C LYS A 8 2.12 -21.78 -36.60
N ASP A 9 0.92 -21.97 -37.15
CA ASP A 9 -0.22 -21.09 -36.92
C ASP A 9 -0.80 -21.30 -35.52
N TRP A 10 -0.87 -22.55 -35.05
CA TRP A 10 -1.20 -22.87 -33.66
C TRP A 10 -0.21 -22.28 -32.66
N LEU A 11 1.10 -22.35 -32.96
CA LEU A 11 2.13 -21.81 -32.07
C LEU A 11 2.06 -20.28 -31.97
N LYS A 12 1.76 -19.59 -33.08
CA LYS A 12 1.46 -18.15 -33.07
C LYS A 12 0.21 -17.84 -32.25
N ALA A 13 -0.86 -18.60 -32.42
CA ALA A 13 -2.09 -18.40 -31.67
C ALA A 13 -1.85 -18.54 -30.16
N ILE A 14 -1.13 -19.59 -29.74
CA ILE A 14 -0.74 -19.79 -28.33
C ILE A 14 0.06 -18.59 -27.82
N ALA A 15 1.07 -18.13 -28.56
CA ALA A 15 1.87 -16.98 -28.15
C ALA A 15 1.04 -15.70 -27.98
N ILE A 16 0.10 -15.45 -28.90
CA ILE A 16 -0.84 -14.32 -28.82
C ILE A 16 -1.74 -14.45 -27.58
N TRP A 17 -2.30 -15.63 -27.33
CA TRP A 17 -3.16 -15.85 -26.17
C TRP A 17 -2.42 -15.73 -24.84
N LEU A 18 -1.18 -16.21 -24.75
CA LEU A 18 -0.34 -16.03 -23.58
C LEU A 18 -0.02 -14.55 -23.35
N PHE A 19 0.30 -13.80 -24.41
CA PHE A 19 0.54 -12.37 -24.32
C PHE A 19 -0.72 -11.61 -23.87
N LEU A 20 -1.87 -11.86 -24.49
CA LEU A 20 -3.13 -11.21 -24.14
C LEU A 20 -3.57 -11.56 -22.72
N GLY A 21 -3.48 -12.83 -22.32
CA GLY A 21 -3.81 -13.26 -20.97
C GLY A 21 -2.93 -12.59 -19.91
N SER A 22 -1.62 -12.54 -20.16
CA SER A 22 -0.66 -11.83 -19.32
C SER A 22 -0.98 -10.33 -19.22
N TRP A 23 -1.20 -9.67 -20.37
CA TRP A 23 -1.51 -8.24 -20.43
C TRP A 23 -2.82 -7.90 -19.69
N ILE A 24 -3.88 -8.68 -19.91
CA ILE A 24 -5.17 -8.49 -19.21
C ILE A 24 -4.99 -8.68 -17.70
N TYR A 25 -4.25 -9.71 -17.27
CA TYR A 25 -3.98 -9.97 -15.86
C TYR A 25 -3.32 -8.74 -15.21
N PHE A 26 -2.16 -8.30 -15.72
CA PHE A 26 -1.44 -7.16 -15.15
C PHE A 26 -2.24 -5.85 -15.20
N PHE A 27 -3.00 -5.62 -16.26
CA PHE A 27 -3.85 -4.43 -16.38
C PHE A 27 -4.96 -4.41 -15.32
N VAL A 28 -5.69 -5.52 -15.18
CA VAL A 28 -6.80 -5.64 -14.22
C VAL A 28 -6.30 -5.58 -12.78
N THR A 29 -5.24 -6.31 -12.45
CA THR A 29 -4.70 -6.31 -11.10
C THR A 29 -4.08 -4.96 -10.73
N GLY A 30 -3.49 -4.23 -11.69
CA GLY A 30 -3.01 -2.87 -11.50
C GLY A 30 -4.15 -1.88 -11.19
N LEU A 31 -5.24 -1.92 -11.95
CA LEU A 31 -6.44 -1.11 -11.67
C LEU A 31 -7.06 -1.43 -10.32
N TYR A 32 -7.08 -2.72 -9.95
CA TYR A 32 -7.59 -3.19 -8.67
C TYR A 32 -6.75 -2.64 -7.50
N ALA A 33 -5.42 -2.68 -7.60
CA ALA A 33 -4.51 -2.16 -6.57
C ALA A 33 -4.73 -0.67 -6.29
N GLY A 34 -5.05 0.12 -7.32
CA GLY A 34 -5.40 1.54 -7.17
C GLY A 34 -6.63 1.79 -6.28
N GLY A 35 -7.52 0.80 -6.11
CA GLY A 35 -8.66 0.88 -5.21
C GLY A 35 -8.31 0.97 -3.72
N CYS A 36 -7.10 0.53 -3.32
CA CYS A 36 -6.63 0.57 -1.94
C CYS A 36 -6.58 2.01 -1.37
N TYR A 37 -6.34 3.00 -2.25
CA TYR A 37 -6.08 4.38 -1.87
C TYR A 37 -7.29 5.32 -2.05
N LYS A 38 -8.46 4.79 -2.41
CA LYS A 38 -9.65 5.62 -2.69
C LYS A 38 -10.43 5.89 -1.40
N GLY A 39 -10.51 7.16 -1.00
CA GLY A 39 -11.22 7.59 0.21
C GLY A 39 -12.72 7.25 0.24
N LYS A 40 -13.36 7.04 -0.92
CA LYS A 40 -14.78 6.65 -1.01
C LYS A 40 -15.08 5.21 -0.56
N ASN A 41 -14.07 4.36 -0.41
CA ASN A 41 -14.26 2.97 -0.02
C ASN A 41 -14.34 2.88 1.51
N THR A 42 -15.22 2.01 2.02
CA THR A 42 -15.29 1.76 3.47
C THR A 42 -13.98 1.15 4.01
N PRO A 43 -13.68 1.26 5.31
CA PRO A 43 -12.50 0.63 5.90
C PRO A 43 -12.38 -0.87 5.60
N ALA A 44 -13.49 -1.62 5.66
CA ALA A 44 -13.52 -3.04 5.34
C ALA A 44 -13.23 -3.33 3.85
N GLU A 45 -13.76 -2.52 2.94
CA GLU A 45 -13.48 -2.65 1.51
C GLU A 45 -12.02 -2.32 1.19
N ARG A 46 -11.47 -1.25 1.80
CA ARG A 46 -10.05 -0.90 1.63
C ARG A 46 -9.17 -2.03 2.11
N LEU A 47 -9.41 -2.57 3.31
CA LEU A 47 -8.65 -3.71 3.82
C LEU A 47 -8.69 -4.88 2.83
N ARG A 48 -9.88 -5.28 2.38
CA ARG A 48 -10.05 -6.37 1.40
C ARG A 48 -9.31 -6.09 0.09
N ILE A 49 -9.39 -4.88 -0.44
CA ILE A 49 -8.73 -4.50 -1.68
C ILE A 49 -7.21 -4.50 -1.50
N CYS A 50 -6.70 -3.86 -0.45
CA CYS A 50 -5.27 -3.77 -0.17
C CYS A 50 -4.67 -5.17 0.05
N THR A 51 -5.31 -6.04 0.84
CA THR A 51 -4.83 -7.42 1.08
C THR A 51 -4.82 -8.24 -0.20
N ASN A 52 -5.88 -8.16 -1.01
CA ASN A 52 -5.92 -8.88 -2.28
C ASN A 52 -4.91 -8.34 -3.29
N ALA A 53 -4.69 -7.02 -3.33
CA ALA A 53 -3.72 -6.40 -4.20
C ALA A 53 -2.28 -6.83 -3.83
N GLU A 54 -1.96 -6.86 -2.54
CA GLU A 54 -0.69 -7.41 -2.02
C GLU A 54 -0.53 -8.89 -2.41
N ARG A 55 -1.59 -9.69 -2.26
CA ARG A 55 -1.55 -11.11 -2.66
C ARG A 55 -1.33 -11.32 -4.16
N LEU A 56 -1.96 -10.50 -5.00
CA LEU A 56 -1.92 -10.67 -6.47
C LEU A 56 -0.70 -10.05 -7.12
N ASN A 57 -0.20 -8.94 -6.58
CA ASN A 57 0.84 -8.11 -7.19
C ASN A 57 2.05 -7.84 -6.28
N GLY A 58 2.07 -8.33 -5.03
CA GLY A 58 3.12 -8.00 -4.07
C GLY A 58 4.53 -8.31 -4.59
N PHE A 59 4.69 -9.39 -5.37
CA PHE A 59 5.96 -9.75 -6.00
C PHE A 59 6.47 -8.76 -7.06
N LEU A 60 5.62 -7.84 -7.51
CA LEU A 60 5.94 -6.78 -8.47
C LEU A 60 6.14 -5.42 -7.78
N TYR A 61 5.86 -5.32 -6.48
CA TYR A 61 5.95 -4.05 -5.79
C TYR A 61 7.41 -3.62 -5.67
N THR A 62 7.67 -2.38 -6.05
CA THR A 62 8.86 -1.67 -5.61
C THR A 62 8.78 -1.44 -4.10
N LYS A 63 9.92 -1.27 -3.43
CA LYS A 63 9.94 -0.96 -1.99
C LYS A 63 9.02 0.21 -1.60
N HIS A 64 8.96 1.25 -2.45
CA HIS A 64 8.07 2.38 -2.23
C HIS A 64 6.58 1.97 -2.30
N GLN A 65 6.22 1.05 -3.19
CA GLN A 65 4.86 0.53 -3.28
C GLN A 65 4.52 -0.38 -2.10
N GLU A 66 5.46 -1.21 -1.64
CA GLU A 66 5.27 -2.04 -0.43
C GLU A 66 4.98 -1.18 0.79
N VAL A 67 5.74 -0.10 0.96
CA VAL A 67 5.54 0.86 2.06
C VAL A 67 4.17 1.52 1.95
N GLY A 68 3.83 2.07 0.78
CA GLY A 68 2.53 2.72 0.61
C GLY A 68 1.36 1.78 0.82
N GLN A 69 1.51 0.52 0.39
CA GLN A 69 0.53 -0.52 0.64
C GLN A 69 0.39 -0.83 2.13
N SER A 70 1.52 -0.99 2.83
CA SER A 70 1.54 -1.24 4.27
C SER A 70 0.91 -0.08 5.03
N PHE A 71 1.20 1.16 4.67
CA PHE A 71 0.57 2.33 5.27
C PHE A 71 -0.95 2.31 5.08
N ALA A 72 -1.41 2.05 3.86
CA ALA A 72 -2.84 1.98 3.56
C ALA A 72 -3.56 0.82 4.29
N LEU A 73 -2.90 -0.33 4.46
CA LEU A 73 -3.37 -1.41 5.32
C LEU A 73 -3.48 -0.96 6.77
N GLY A 74 -2.46 -0.25 7.29
CA GLY A 74 -2.47 0.32 8.64
C GLY A 74 -3.66 1.24 8.88
N LEU A 75 -3.97 2.12 7.93
CA LEU A 75 -5.16 2.98 7.97
C LEU A 75 -6.45 2.17 8.05
N ALA A 76 -6.62 1.20 7.15
CA ALA A 76 -7.84 0.38 7.10
C ALA A 76 -8.03 -0.45 8.38
N LEU A 77 -6.95 -1.00 8.93
CA LEU A 77 -6.95 -1.76 10.18
C LEU A 77 -7.30 -0.90 11.39
N ALA A 78 -6.69 0.29 11.49
CA ALA A 78 -6.96 1.22 12.59
C ALA A 78 -8.40 1.73 12.58
N ASP A 79 -8.95 2.02 11.39
CA ASP A 79 -10.35 2.42 11.22
C ASP A 79 -11.34 1.30 11.57
N LEU A 80 -10.89 0.04 11.51
CA LEU A 80 -11.65 -1.14 11.98
C LEU A 80 -11.38 -1.48 13.45
N GLY A 81 -10.59 -0.68 14.16
CA GLY A 81 -10.23 -0.91 15.57
C GLY A 81 -9.19 -2.02 15.79
N ARG A 82 -8.56 -2.53 14.73
CA ARG A 82 -7.53 -3.58 14.79
C ARG A 82 -6.15 -2.95 15.03
N MET A 83 -6.00 -2.34 16.21
CA MET A 83 -4.90 -1.42 16.53
C MET A 83 -3.51 -2.06 16.50
N GLU A 84 -3.39 -3.32 16.93
CA GLU A 84 -2.12 -4.07 16.96
C GLU A 84 -1.61 -4.35 15.55
N GLU A 85 -2.48 -4.87 14.67
CA GLU A 85 -2.13 -5.11 13.27
C GLU A 85 -1.87 -3.79 12.53
N ALA A 86 -2.60 -2.73 12.86
CA ALA A 86 -2.33 -1.40 12.32
C ALA A 86 -0.93 -0.91 12.72
N PHE A 87 -0.56 -1.09 13.98
CA PHE A 87 0.77 -0.77 14.50
C PHE A 87 1.86 -1.50 13.72
N GLU A 88 1.74 -2.81 13.50
CA GLU A 88 2.73 -3.59 12.75
C GLU A 88 2.89 -3.05 11.32
N LYS A 89 1.78 -2.73 10.65
CA LYS A 89 1.80 -2.19 9.29
C LYS A 89 2.41 -0.79 9.21
N PHE A 90 2.16 0.07 10.18
CA PHE A 90 2.83 1.37 10.27
C PHE A 90 4.31 1.23 10.59
N GLN A 91 4.68 0.32 11.49
CA GLN A 91 6.07 0.05 11.84
C GLN A 91 6.86 -0.43 10.62
N PHE A 92 6.30 -1.35 9.84
CA PHE A 92 6.88 -1.78 8.57
C PHE A 92 7.08 -0.61 7.60
N SER A 93 6.03 0.21 7.39
CA SER A 93 6.09 1.38 6.50
C SER A 93 7.19 2.37 6.90
N LEU A 94 7.30 2.64 8.20
CA LEU A 94 8.25 3.60 8.78
C LEU A 94 9.71 3.10 8.67
N THR A 95 9.94 1.81 8.90
CA THR A 95 11.28 1.22 8.84
C THR A 95 11.77 1.02 7.40
N HIS A 96 10.91 0.57 6.48
CA HIS A 96 11.33 0.23 5.12
C HIS A 96 11.68 1.42 4.23
N THR A 97 11.23 2.62 4.59
CA THR A 97 11.60 3.87 3.88
C THR A 97 12.74 4.64 4.51
N ASN A 98 13.23 4.21 5.68
CA ASN A 98 13.99 5.06 6.58
C ASN A 98 13.28 6.39 6.93
N ALA A 99 11.96 6.50 6.72
CA ALA A 99 11.22 7.74 6.95
C ALA A 99 11.32 8.22 8.40
N VAL A 100 11.54 7.31 9.35
CA VAL A 100 11.77 7.68 10.76
C VAL A 100 12.97 8.61 10.94
N ALA A 101 14.02 8.46 10.11
CA ALA A 101 15.18 9.34 10.15
C ALA A 101 14.90 10.71 9.51
N ASP A 102 14.01 10.74 8.52
CA ASP A 102 13.67 11.96 7.77
C ASP A 102 12.62 12.83 8.48
N ILE A 103 11.77 12.22 9.32
CA ILE A 103 10.77 12.91 10.13
C ILE A 103 11.46 13.51 11.37
N ASN A 104 11.78 14.79 11.29
CA ASN A 104 12.49 15.53 12.35
C ASN A 104 11.70 16.71 12.92
N ASP A 105 10.62 17.09 12.26
CA ASP A 105 9.76 18.20 12.65
C ASP A 105 8.31 17.93 12.20
N LYS A 106 7.39 18.78 12.64
CA LYS A 106 5.97 18.67 12.30
C LYS A 106 5.72 18.76 10.78
N THR A 107 6.53 19.52 10.05
CA THR A 107 6.37 19.72 8.60
C THR A 107 6.69 18.44 7.82
N SER A 108 7.81 17.80 8.13
CA SER A 108 8.24 16.51 7.56
C SER A 108 7.28 15.39 7.93
N LEU A 109 6.79 15.36 9.18
CA LEU A 109 5.73 14.45 9.60
C LEU A 109 4.45 14.64 8.78
N GLN A 110 3.97 15.87 8.64
CA GLN A 110 2.76 16.17 7.85
C GLN A 110 2.94 15.82 6.38
N ARG A 111 4.12 16.08 5.81
CA ARG A 111 4.45 15.68 4.44
C ARG A 111 4.35 14.17 4.28
N PHE A 112 5.01 13.41 5.15
CA PHE A 112 4.95 11.95 5.14
C PHE A 112 3.49 11.45 5.23
N LEU A 113 2.73 11.94 6.20
CA LEU A 113 1.33 11.55 6.37
C LEU A 113 0.48 11.88 5.15
N ASN A 114 0.68 13.06 4.52
CA ASN A 114 -0.04 13.46 3.32
C ASN A 114 0.32 12.59 2.10
N ASP A 115 1.60 12.27 1.91
CA ASP A 115 2.08 11.48 0.79
C ASP A 115 1.48 10.06 0.81
N TYR A 116 1.38 9.46 2.00
CA TYR A 116 0.91 8.09 2.15
C TYR A 116 -0.60 7.95 2.40
N ARG A 117 -1.26 8.91 3.06
CA ARG A 117 -2.72 8.88 3.24
C ARG A 117 -3.47 9.15 1.93
N ARG A 118 -2.89 9.92 1.02
CA ARG A 118 -3.55 10.36 -0.22
C ARG A 118 -4.93 10.98 0.09
N ASP A 119 -6.01 10.44 -0.46
CA ASP A 119 -7.38 10.94 -0.27
C ASP A 119 -8.08 10.35 0.97
N ILE A 120 -7.35 9.68 1.86
CA ILE A 120 -7.90 9.08 3.06
C ILE A 120 -7.76 10.06 4.23
N GLU A 121 -8.88 10.30 4.93
CA GLU A 121 -8.88 11.01 6.20
C GLU A 121 -8.22 10.15 7.29
N LEU A 122 -7.37 10.78 8.11
CA LEU A 122 -6.72 10.11 9.23
C LEU A 122 -7.66 10.11 10.42
N SER A 123 -8.08 8.92 10.85
CA SER A 123 -8.81 8.77 12.11
C SER A 123 -7.88 8.92 13.31
N ASN A 124 -8.48 9.18 14.49
CA ASN A 124 -7.73 9.19 15.74
C ASN A 124 -7.04 7.85 16.01
N ASN A 125 -7.70 6.73 15.66
CA ASN A 125 -7.11 5.40 15.78
C ASN A 125 -5.88 5.26 14.88
N ALA A 126 -5.97 5.71 13.63
CA ALA A 126 -4.84 5.67 12.71
C ALA A 126 -3.65 6.48 13.24
N LEU A 127 -3.90 7.69 13.74
CA LEU A 127 -2.85 8.53 14.35
C LEU A 127 -2.25 7.88 15.61
N LEU A 128 -3.07 7.32 16.49
CA LEU A 128 -2.61 6.64 17.70
C LEU A 128 -1.70 5.45 17.37
N SER A 129 -2.13 4.55 16.49
CA SER A 129 -1.32 3.40 16.07
C SER A 129 -0.05 3.83 15.33
N PHE A 130 -0.13 4.87 14.49
CA PHE A 130 1.02 5.41 13.77
C PHE A 130 2.06 6.02 14.73
N PHE A 131 1.63 6.85 15.69
CA PHE A 131 2.53 7.46 16.66
C PHE A 131 3.11 6.44 17.63
N ALA A 132 2.34 5.41 18.01
CA ALA A 132 2.88 4.28 18.76
C ALA A 132 3.98 3.56 17.95
N ALA A 133 3.76 3.30 16.66
CA ALA A 133 4.76 2.71 15.78
C ALA A 133 6.01 3.59 15.68
N PHE A 134 5.84 4.89 15.47
CA PHE A 134 6.96 5.85 15.44
C PHE A 134 7.75 5.86 16.75
N ALA A 135 7.06 5.99 17.90
CA ALA A 135 7.69 5.99 19.21
C ALA A 135 8.37 4.66 19.55
N SER A 136 7.88 3.53 19.06
CA SER A 136 8.56 2.23 19.24
C SER A 136 9.90 2.15 18.51
N ILE A 137 10.06 2.89 17.41
CA ILE A 137 11.30 2.91 16.61
C ILE A 137 12.25 3.99 17.11
N ARG A 138 11.75 5.20 17.40
CA ARG A 138 12.58 6.39 17.68
C ARG A 138 12.53 6.89 19.13
N GLY A 139 11.65 6.32 19.95
CA GLY A 139 11.41 6.74 21.33
C GLY A 139 10.38 7.86 21.47
N LEU A 140 9.75 7.95 22.64
CA LEU A 140 8.75 8.98 22.98
C LEU A 140 9.34 10.39 22.94
N ALA A 141 10.56 10.59 23.45
CA ALA A 141 11.21 11.91 23.43
C ALA A 141 11.40 12.47 22.00
N ALA A 142 11.66 11.60 21.02
CA ALA A 142 11.76 12.02 19.63
C ALA A 142 10.40 12.39 19.04
N LEU A 143 9.34 11.64 19.38
CA LEU A 143 7.97 11.98 18.99
C LEU A 143 7.56 13.34 19.58
N ASP A 144 7.82 13.58 20.85
CA ASP A 144 7.51 14.85 21.52
C ASP A 144 8.26 16.02 20.86
N ALA A 145 9.53 15.84 20.52
CA ALA A 145 10.32 16.85 19.80
C ALA A 145 9.72 17.18 18.41
N VAL A 146 9.31 16.15 17.66
CA VAL A 146 8.66 16.33 16.35
C VAL A 146 7.33 17.09 16.49
N LEU A 147 6.50 16.73 17.48
CA LEU A 147 5.17 17.31 17.67
C LEU A 147 5.18 18.72 18.27
N SER A 148 6.20 19.04 19.08
CA SER A 148 6.39 20.37 19.69
C SER A 148 7.15 21.35 18.79
N SER A 149 7.69 20.89 17.66
CA SER A 149 8.34 21.75 16.68
C SER A 149 7.32 22.73 16.06
N PRO A 150 7.68 24.02 15.93
CA PRO A 150 6.81 25.06 15.39
C PRO A 150 6.40 24.82 13.93
#